data_AF-A0A9P8UF01-F1
#
_entry.id   AF-A0A9P8UF01-F1
#
_cell.length_a   1.000
_cell.length_b   1.000
_cell.length_c   1.000
_cell.angle_alpha   90.00
_cell.angle_beta   90.00
_cell.angle_gamma   90.00
#
_symmetry.space_group_name_H-M   'P 1'
#
loop_
_entity.id
_entity.type
_entity.pdbx_description
1 polymer ?
#
loop_
_entity_poly.entity_id
_entity_poly.type
_entity_poly.pdbx_seq_one_letter_code
_entity_poly.pdbx_strand_id
1 'polypeptide(L)'
;MSKLASWIAAGHRAIAVVDAQIAEEPASQARQGGSVISPLASVSDYRALAATHRYWRHSFKQGSLAGRRHRFVREFSDRIHRAYDVASQLKPQATAADLREPLVHLQTALEVLGSIKIYDDETPITSRELPPRLLQDPSKPSAEAIWLHMKLDYTKHCLVLLVRVLMHVLPDYTECWAESKQAFLRKDWYTMFSFETEQVISKTSMPCSRLRDMGGAISLRIPGTGDGSSGSGDY
;
A
#
# COMPACT_ATOMS: atom_id res chain seq x y z
N MET A 1 -14.10 3.53 -8.99
CA MET A 1 -13.14 2.52 -8.43
C MET A 1 -12.81 2.95 -7.00
N SER A 2 -12.85 2.05 -6.00
CA SER A 2 -12.56 2.45 -4.61
C SER A 2 -11.09 2.85 -4.43
N LYS A 3 -10.79 3.73 -3.46
CA LYS A 3 -9.42 4.19 -3.19
C LYS A 3 -8.49 3.02 -2.89
N LEU A 4 -8.96 2.04 -2.12
CA LEU A 4 -8.22 0.82 -1.81
C LEU A 4 -7.84 0.03 -3.08
N ALA A 5 -8.76 -0.13 -4.04
CA ALA A 5 -8.48 -0.83 -5.29
C ALA A 5 -7.38 -0.14 -6.11
N SER A 6 -7.35 1.20 -6.12
CA SER A 6 -6.28 1.95 -6.80
C SER A 6 -4.91 1.71 -6.15
N TRP A 7 -4.84 1.61 -4.82
CA TRP A 7 -3.60 1.29 -4.10
C TRP A 7 -3.13 -0.15 -4.35
N ILE A 8 -4.05 -1.11 -4.36
CA ILE A 8 -3.76 -2.51 -4.72
C ILE A 8 -3.21 -2.59 -6.15
N ALA A 9 -3.84 -1.90 -7.10
CA ALA A 9 -3.39 -1.88 -8.49
C ALA A 9 -2.01 -1.21 -8.65
N ALA A 10 -1.73 -0.16 -7.87
CA ALA A 10 -0.41 0.48 -7.88
C ALA A 10 0.68 -0.46 -7.36
N GLY A 11 0.41 -1.23 -6.30
CA GLY A 11 1.34 -2.23 -5.80
C GLY A 11 1.58 -3.37 -6.79
N HIS A 12 0.54 -3.90 -7.45
CA HIS A 12 0.71 -4.89 -8.52
C HIS A 12 1.58 -4.38 -9.68
N ARG A 13 1.36 -3.14 -10.14
CA ARG A 13 2.20 -2.53 -11.18
C ARG A 13 3.65 -2.40 -10.74
N ALA A 14 3.89 -1.95 -9.52
CA ALA A 14 5.24 -1.83 -9.00
C ALA A 14 5.94 -3.20 -8.91
N ILE A 15 5.23 -4.26 -8.50
CA ILE A 15 5.79 -5.62 -8.50
C ILE A 15 6.15 -6.05 -9.92
N ALA A 16 5.28 -5.81 -10.90
CA ALA A 16 5.54 -6.18 -12.29
C ALA A 16 6.76 -5.43 -12.87
N VAL A 17 6.94 -4.14 -12.54
CA VAL A 17 8.12 -3.36 -12.95
C VAL A 17 9.39 -3.94 -12.33
N VAL A 18 9.37 -4.26 -11.04
CA VAL A 18 10.53 -4.85 -10.36
C VAL A 18 10.85 -6.25 -10.91
N ASP A 19 9.84 -7.08 -11.16
CA ASP A 19 10.01 -8.41 -11.75
C ASP A 19 10.63 -8.34 -13.16
N ALA A 20 10.21 -7.37 -13.98
CA ALA A 20 10.81 -7.12 -15.29
C ALA A 20 12.28 -6.70 -15.19
N GLN A 21 12.61 -5.79 -14.26
CA GLN A 21 14.00 -5.35 -14.02
C GLN A 21 14.90 -6.52 -13.57
N ILE A 22 14.39 -7.42 -12.73
CA ILE A 22 15.12 -8.61 -12.29
C ILE A 22 15.35 -9.58 -13.46
N ALA A 23 14.37 -9.75 -14.35
CA ALA A 23 14.46 -10.66 -15.49
C ALA A 23 15.45 -10.19 -16.57
N GLU A 24 15.71 -8.88 -16.68
CA GLU A 24 16.61 -8.28 -17.67
C GLU A 24 18.11 -8.34 -17.29
N GLU A 25 18.48 -8.75 -16.06
CA GLU A 25 19.87 -8.88 -15.63
C GLU A 25 20.45 -10.28 -15.96
N PRO A 26 21.33 -10.38 -16.99
CA PRO A 26 22.76 -10.47 -16.66
C PRO A 26 23.70 -9.63 -17.56
N ALA A 27 23.22 -8.82 -18.51
CA ALA A 27 24.11 -8.19 -19.52
C ALA A 27 24.32 -6.66 -19.41
N SER A 28 23.54 -5.94 -18.59
CA SER A 28 23.44 -4.47 -18.70
C SER A 28 23.71 -3.69 -17.41
N GLN A 29 24.29 -4.30 -16.38
CA GLN A 29 24.55 -3.67 -15.07
C GLN A 29 25.52 -2.46 -15.06
N ALA A 30 25.97 -1.97 -16.22
CA ALA A 30 26.84 -0.79 -16.31
C ALA A 30 26.10 0.55 -16.49
N ARG A 31 24.77 0.57 -16.70
CA ARG A 31 24.07 1.84 -16.97
C ARG A 31 22.71 1.90 -16.26
N GLN A 32 22.65 2.74 -15.21
CA GLN A 32 21.43 3.31 -14.62
C GLN A 32 20.66 2.47 -13.58
N GLY A 33 21.34 1.69 -12.74
CA GLY A 33 20.75 1.23 -11.48
C GLY A 33 20.49 2.42 -10.56
N GLY A 34 19.24 2.91 -10.52
CA GLY A 34 18.83 3.97 -9.60
C GLY A 34 19.06 3.52 -8.16
N SER A 35 20.05 4.12 -7.49
CA SER A 35 20.34 3.83 -6.08
C SER A 35 19.11 4.14 -5.24
N VAL A 36 18.70 3.20 -4.40
CA VAL A 36 17.66 3.43 -3.39
C VAL A 36 18.22 4.36 -2.33
N ILE A 37 17.51 5.44 -2.04
CA ILE A 37 17.91 6.37 -0.97
C ILE A 37 17.50 5.75 0.36
N SER A 38 18.48 5.22 1.09
CA SER A 38 18.30 4.69 2.45
C SER A 38 18.30 5.83 3.49
N PRO A 39 17.51 5.75 4.58
CA PRO A 39 16.62 4.66 4.94
C PRO A 39 15.19 4.82 4.39
N LEU A 40 14.63 3.73 3.87
CA LEU A 40 13.24 3.66 3.41
C LEU A 40 12.22 3.68 4.54
N ALA A 41 12.53 3.01 5.65
CA ALA A 41 11.76 3.06 6.89
C ALA A 41 12.59 3.79 7.94
N SER A 42 12.06 4.89 8.50
CA SER A 42 12.76 5.55 9.60
C SER A 42 12.50 4.79 10.90
N VAL A 43 13.44 4.91 11.84
CA VAL A 43 13.28 4.38 13.21
C VAL A 43 12.00 4.91 13.86
N SER A 44 11.62 6.16 13.55
CA SER A 44 10.38 6.77 14.05
C SER A 44 9.12 6.10 13.50
N ASP A 45 9.12 5.71 12.22
CA ASP A 45 7.98 5.00 11.62
C ASP A 45 7.81 3.62 12.23
N TYR A 46 8.90 2.89 12.43
CA TYR A 46 8.87 1.57 13.07
C TYR A 46 8.36 1.65 14.51
N ARG A 47 8.83 2.65 15.28
CA ARG A 47 8.33 2.89 16.65
C ARG A 47 6.84 3.23 16.66
N ALA A 48 6.38 4.01 15.69
CA ALA A 48 4.97 4.36 15.55
C ALA A 48 4.11 3.13 15.22
N LEU A 49 4.52 2.29 14.27
CA LEU A 49 3.87 1.02 13.96
C LEU A 49 3.80 0.11 15.20
N ALA A 50 4.92 -0.08 15.89
CA ALA A 50 4.99 -0.91 17.08
C ALA A 50 4.09 -0.37 18.22
N ALA A 51 4.01 0.95 18.37
CA ALA A 51 3.10 1.58 19.33
C ALA A 51 1.63 1.36 18.96
N THR A 52 1.25 1.54 17.69
CA THR A 52 -0.09 1.25 17.17
C THR A 52 -0.45 -0.22 17.39
N HIS A 53 0.45 -1.14 17.07
CA HIS A 53 0.24 -2.58 17.27
C HIS A 53 0.06 -2.91 18.76
N ARG A 54 0.92 -2.38 19.65
CA ARG A 54 0.76 -2.57 21.10
C ARG A 54 -0.56 -2.00 21.61
N TYR A 55 -0.95 -0.81 21.17
CA TYR A 55 -2.21 -0.19 21.55
C TYR A 55 -3.39 -1.09 21.16
N TRP A 56 -3.50 -1.48 19.89
CA TRP A 56 -4.62 -2.30 19.42
C TRP A 56 -4.60 -3.70 20.02
N ARG A 57 -3.45 -4.35 20.09
CA ARG A 57 -3.30 -5.65 20.76
C ARG A 57 -3.65 -5.59 22.24
N HIS A 58 -3.32 -4.50 22.93
CA HIS A 58 -3.74 -4.31 24.30
C HIS A 58 -5.25 -4.11 24.34
N SER A 59 -5.80 -3.22 23.50
CA SER A 59 -7.21 -2.84 23.40
C SER A 59 -8.12 -4.02 23.14
N PHE A 60 -7.77 -4.88 22.19
CA PHE A 60 -8.40 -6.18 21.93
C PHE A 60 -7.73 -7.23 22.82
N LYS A 61 -8.28 -7.48 24.03
CA LYS A 61 -7.87 -8.66 24.82
C LYS A 61 -7.87 -9.90 23.89
N GLN A 62 -6.88 -10.79 24.01
CA GLN A 62 -6.80 -11.98 23.16
C GLN A 62 -8.16 -12.68 23.10
N GLY A 63 -8.75 -12.78 21.91
CA GLY A 63 -10.02 -13.47 21.68
C GLY A 63 -11.29 -12.61 21.60
N SER A 64 -11.23 -11.27 21.72
CA SER A 64 -12.45 -10.45 21.57
C SER A 64 -12.98 -10.42 20.13
N LEU A 65 -12.09 -10.38 19.15
CA LEU A 65 -12.45 -10.51 17.73
C LEU A 65 -12.67 -11.98 17.39
N ALA A 66 -13.73 -12.29 16.66
CA ALA A 66 -14.02 -13.66 16.24
C ALA A 66 -13.44 -13.99 14.85
N GLY A 67 -13.11 -15.26 14.66
CA GLY A 67 -12.88 -15.89 13.36
C GLY A 67 -12.02 -15.08 12.38
N ARG A 68 -12.64 -14.60 11.31
CA ARG A 68 -11.96 -13.95 10.17
C ARG A 68 -11.34 -12.60 10.53
N ARG A 69 -11.95 -11.82 11.43
CA ARG A 69 -11.41 -10.52 11.88
C ARG A 69 -10.17 -10.68 12.74
N HIS A 70 -10.15 -11.69 13.61
CA HIS A 70 -8.94 -12.01 14.37
C HIS A 70 -7.78 -12.42 13.45
N ARG A 71 -8.07 -13.26 12.45
CA ARG A 71 -7.09 -13.67 11.44
C ARG A 71 -6.58 -12.47 10.64
N PHE A 72 -7.46 -11.57 10.22
CA PHE A 72 -7.10 -10.32 9.55
C PHE A 72 -6.11 -9.50 10.38
N VAL A 73 -6.40 -9.22 11.66
CA VAL A 73 -5.51 -8.39 12.49
C VAL A 73 -4.12 -9.00 12.57
N ARG A 74 -4.04 -10.32 12.79
CA ARG A 74 -2.77 -11.04 12.87
C ARG A 74 -2.01 -10.98 11.55
N GLU A 75 -2.67 -11.31 10.45
CA GLU A 75 -2.05 -11.40 9.14
C GLU A 75 -1.64 -10.03 8.61
N PHE A 76 -2.54 -9.05 8.65
CA PHE A 76 -2.25 -7.67 8.22
C PHE A 76 -1.09 -7.09 9.03
N SER A 77 -1.08 -7.29 10.35
CA SER A 77 0.00 -6.81 11.21
C SER A 77 1.33 -7.50 10.90
N ASP A 78 1.35 -8.83 10.75
CA ASP A 78 2.56 -9.60 10.42
C ASP A 78 3.16 -9.12 9.09
N ARG A 79 2.33 -8.92 8.06
CA ARG A 79 2.79 -8.44 6.75
C ARG A 79 3.41 -7.06 6.82
N ILE A 80 2.80 -6.11 7.54
CA ILE A 80 3.37 -4.76 7.68
C ILE A 80 4.70 -4.82 8.45
N HIS A 81 4.77 -5.56 9.56
CA HIS A 81 6.02 -5.66 10.31
C HIS A 81 7.15 -6.25 9.46
N ARG A 82 6.88 -7.34 8.73
CA ARG A 82 7.88 -7.92 7.81
C ARG A 82 8.32 -6.94 6.73
N ALA A 83 7.40 -6.19 6.13
CA ALA A 83 7.75 -5.17 5.14
C ALA A 83 8.70 -4.11 5.72
N TYR A 84 8.43 -3.65 6.94
CA TYR A 84 9.27 -2.69 7.64
C TYR A 84 10.63 -3.27 8.04
N ASP A 85 10.65 -4.50 8.55
CA ASP A 85 11.88 -5.19 8.94
C ASP A 85 12.81 -5.34 7.74
N VAL A 86 12.30 -5.84 6.61
CA VAL A 86 13.06 -5.99 5.37
C VAL A 86 13.52 -4.62 4.85
N ALA A 87 12.62 -3.63 4.78
CA ALA A 87 12.97 -2.29 4.31
C ALA A 87 14.03 -1.59 5.17
N SER A 88 14.08 -1.89 6.47
CA SER A 88 15.07 -1.33 7.41
C SER A 88 16.47 -1.95 7.26
N GLN A 89 16.57 -3.15 6.68
CA GLN A 89 17.82 -3.87 6.48
C GLN A 89 18.48 -3.57 5.12
N LEU A 90 17.82 -2.76 4.28
CA LEU A 90 18.34 -2.39 2.97
C LEU A 90 19.61 -1.54 3.10
N LYS A 91 20.67 -2.01 2.44
CA LYS A 91 21.97 -1.34 2.40
C LYS A 91 21.88 -0.04 1.58
N PRO A 92 22.78 0.93 1.79
CA PRO A 92 22.83 2.16 0.98
C PRO A 92 22.94 1.93 -0.53
N GLN A 93 23.55 0.82 -0.94
CA GLN A 93 23.69 0.39 -2.33
C GLN A 93 22.52 -0.50 -2.83
N ALA A 94 21.40 -0.54 -2.11
CA ALA A 94 20.23 -1.28 -2.54
C ALA A 94 19.69 -0.72 -3.88
N THR A 95 19.18 -1.63 -4.69
CA THR A 95 18.59 -1.40 -6.00
C THR A 95 17.07 -1.50 -5.93
N ALA A 96 16.39 -1.13 -7.02
CA ALA A 96 14.94 -1.33 -7.12
C ALA A 96 14.54 -2.82 -6.98
N ALA A 97 15.40 -3.76 -7.40
CA ALA A 97 15.19 -5.19 -7.22
C ALA A 97 15.08 -5.59 -5.73
N ASP A 98 15.87 -4.96 -4.86
CA ASP A 98 15.83 -5.22 -3.42
C ASP A 98 14.51 -4.74 -2.77
N LEU A 99 13.71 -3.94 -3.48
CA LEU A 99 12.38 -3.48 -3.03
C LEU A 99 11.27 -4.49 -3.27
N ARG A 100 11.55 -5.58 -3.99
CA ARG A 100 10.56 -6.60 -4.32
C ARG A 100 9.90 -7.20 -3.09
N GLU A 101 10.71 -7.68 -2.14
CA GLU A 101 10.22 -8.36 -0.95
C GLU A 101 9.36 -7.45 -0.04
N PRO A 102 9.79 -6.22 0.35
CA PRO A 102 8.93 -5.36 1.15
C PRO A 102 7.66 -4.98 0.39
N LEU A 103 7.72 -4.81 -0.93
CA LEU A 103 6.55 -4.52 -1.76
C LEU A 103 5.54 -5.68 -1.79
N VAL A 104 6.00 -6.93 -1.90
CA VAL A 104 5.14 -8.12 -1.83
C VAL A 104 4.41 -8.18 -0.49
N HIS A 105 5.11 -7.92 0.61
CA HIS A 105 4.47 -7.89 1.93
C HIS A 105 3.41 -6.79 2.07
N LEU A 106 3.68 -5.58 1.58
CA LEU A 106 2.71 -4.48 1.56
C LEU A 106 1.51 -4.81 0.68
N GLN A 107 1.75 -5.40 -0.48
CA GLN A 107 0.70 -5.80 -1.41
C GLN A 107 -0.23 -6.85 -0.78
N THR A 108 0.34 -7.91 -0.20
CA THR A 108 -0.45 -8.93 0.52
C THR A 108 -1.24 -8.32 1.66
N ALA A 109 -0.68 -7.34 2.39
CA ALA A 109 -1.43 -6.63 3.43
C ALA A 109 -2.67 -5.94 2.82
N LEU A 110 -2.51 -5.16 1.76
CA LEU A 110 -3.64 -4.46 1.12
C LEU A 110 -4.70 -5.42 0.55
N GLU A 111 -4.31 -6.57 0.04
CA GLU A 111 -5.23 -7.62 -0.42
C GLU A 111 -6.03 -8.22 0.75
N VAL A 112 -5.36 -8.49 1.88
CA VAL A 112 -5.99 -8.94 3.13
C VAL A 112 -6.99 -7.89 3.64
N LEU A 113 -6.68 -6.60 3.50
CA LEU A 113 -7.60 -5.50 3.80
C LEU A 113 -8.80 -5.42 2.84
N GLY A 114 -8.60 -5.71 1.55
CA GLY A 114 -9.70 -5.87 0.60
C GLY A 114 -10.61 -7.03 0.97
N SER A 115 -10.03 -8.18 1.33
CA SER A 115 -10.77 -9.38 1.72
C SER A 115 -11.60 -9.17 2.99
N ILE A 116 -11.05 -8.48 4.00
CA ILE A 116 -11.81 -8.21 5.23
C ILE A 116 -12.92 -7.20 5.00
N LYS A 117 -12.74 -6.24 4.08
CA LYS A 117 -13.81 -5.31 3.70
C LYS A 117 -15.03 -6.06 3.17
N ILE A 118 -14.83 -6.96 2.20
CA ILE A 118 -15.93 -7.73 1.60
C ILE A 118 -16.66 -8.53 2.70
N TYR A 119 -15.89 -9.17 3.58
CA TYR A 119 -16.47 -9.89 4.72
C TYR A 119 -17.25 -8.99 5.67
N ASP A 120 -16.74 -7.79 5.99
CA ASP A 120 -17.44 -6.83 6.85
C ASP A 120 -18.73 -6.29 6.22
N ASP A 121 -18.78 -6.19 4.89
CA ASP A 121 -19.98 -5.77 4.15
C ASP A 121 -21.09 -6.86 4.23
N GLU A 122 -20.72 -8.15 4.26
CA GLU A 122 -21.65 -9.28 4.40
C GLU A 122 -22.01 -9.61 5.86
N THR A 123 -21.03 -9.44 6.74
CA THR A 123 -21.12 -9.73 8.16
C THR A 123 -20.63 -8.48 8.89
N PRO A 124 -21.51 -7.56 9.30
CA PRO A 124 -21.10 -6.38 10.06
C PRO A 124 -20.48 -6.74 11.42
N ILE A 125 -19.58 -5.91 11.93
CA ILE A 125 -19.01 -6.13 13.25
C ILE A 125 -20.04 -5.75 14.32
N THR A 126 -20.14 -6.56 15.37
CA THR A 126 -21.08 -6.28 16.46
C THR A 126 -20.36 -5.84 17.73
N SER A 127 -21.05 -5.12 18.60
CA SER A 127 -20.52 -4.72 19.91
C SER A 127 -20.06 -5.91 20.78
N ARG A 128 -20.58 -7.12 20.54
CA ARG A 128 -20.17 -8.35 21.26
C ARG A 128 -18.74 -8.78 20.94
N GLU A 129 -18.20 -8.37 19.79
CA GLU A 129 -16.85 -8.67 19.34
C GLU A 129 -15.82 -7.63 19.80
N LEU A 130 -16.29 -6.60 20.52
CA LEU A 130 -15.47 -5.52 21.04
C LEU A 130 -15.43 -5.55 22.57
N PRO A 131 -14.26 -5.31 23.18
CA PRO A 131 -14.19 -5.12 24.61
C PRO A 131 -15.05 -3.93 25.08
N PRO A 132 -15.80 -4.05 26.20
CA PRO A 132 -16.71 -3.01 26.66
C PRO A 132 -16.08 -1.62 26.81
N ARG A 133 -14.80 -1.55 27.22
CA ARG A 133 -14.06 -0.28 27.35
C ARG A 133 -13.92 0.51 26.04
N LEU A 134 -13.90 -0.17 24.89
CA LEU A 134 -13.80 0.52 23.59
C LEU A 134 -15.15 1.12 23.19
N LEU A 135 -16.25 0.49 23.62
CA LEU A 135 -17.62 0.97 23.37
C LEU A 135 -18.00 2.17 24.26
N GLN A 136 -17.22 2.45 25.30
CA GLN A 136 -17.40 3.60 26.18
C GLN A 136 -16.71 4.87 25.67
N ASP A 137 -15.96 4.78 24.56
CA ASP A 137 -15.28 5.92 23.97
C ASP A 137 -16.31 6.85 23.27
N PRO A 138 -16.60 8.04 23.82
CA PRO A 138 -17.61 8.93 23.24
C PRO A 138 -17.17 9.49 21.87
N SER A 139 -15.89 9.38 21.51
CA SER A 139 -15.40 9.77 20.18
C SER A 139 -15.72 8.74 19.09
N LYS A 140 -16.14 7.51 19.46
CA LYS A 140 -16.40 6.40 18.53
C LYS A 140 -17.70 5.70 18.91
N PRO A 141 -18.85 6.19 18.39
CA PRO A 141 -20.16 5.81 18.91
C PRO A 141 -20.61 4.39 18.55
N SER A 142 -19.90 3.68 17.66
CA SER A 142 -20.32 2.34 17.19
C SER A 142 -19.16 1.36 17.06
N ALA A 143 -19.51 0.06 17.02
CA ALA A 143 -18.55 -1.01 16.83
C ALA A 143 -17.85 -0.92 15.47
N GLU A 144 -18.60 -0.55 14.44
CA GLU A 144 -18.12 -0.30 13.09
C GLU A 144 -17.12 0.86 13.08
N ALA A 145 -17.39 1.96 13.81
CA ALA A 145 -16.48 3.09 13.90
C ALA A 145 -15.15 2.70 14.57
N ILE A 146 -15.21 1.95 15.68
CA ILE A 146 -14.00 1.46 16.38
C ILE A 146 -13.19 0.54 15.47
N TRP A 147 -13.85 -0.39 14.79
CA TRP A 147 -13.23 -1.32 13.87
C TRP A 147 -12.59 -0.62 12.67
N LEU A 148 -13.31 0.33 12.09
CA LEU A 148 -12.83 1.16 11.00
C LEU A 148 -11.58 1.93 11.42
N HIS A 149 -11.59 2.58 12.59
CA HIS A 149 -10.44 3.29 13.13
C HIS A 149 -9.22 2.37 13.29
N MET A 150 -9.41 1.16 13.81
CA MET A 150 -8.33 0.18 13.91
C MET A 150 -7.76 -0.18 12.53
N LYS A 151 -8.61 -0.50 11.55
CA LYS A 151 -8.18 -0.81 10.19
C LYS A 151 -7.40 0.36 9.59
N LEU A 152 -7.90 1.59 9.74
CA LEU A 152 -7.26 2.80 9.26
C LEU A 152 -5.88 3.00 9.90
N ASP A 153 -5.75 2.90 11.22
CA ASP A 153 -4.46 3.10 11.90
C ASP A 153 -3.36 2.18 11.35
N TYR A 154 -3.66 0.89 11.13
CA TYR A 154 -2.68 0.00 10.51
C TYR A 154 -2.48 0.31 9.02
N THR A 155 -3.55 0.63 8.29
CA THR A 155 -3.50 0.94 6.86
C THR A 155 -2.61 2.16 6.59
N LYS A 156 -2.64 3.16 7.47
CA LYS A 156 -1.77 4.34 7.38
C LYS A 156 -0.30 3.95 7.28
N HIS A 157 0.17 3.10 8.20
CA HIS A 157 1.57 2.65 8.22
C HIS A 157 1.93 1.86 6.96
N CYS A 158 1.02 0.99 6.50
CA CYS A 158 1.17 0.28 5.23
C CYS A 158 1.34 1.25 4.05
N LEU A 159 0.45 2.24 3.93
CA LEU A 159 0.45 3.19 2.82
C LEU A 159 1.64 4.15 2.86
N VAL A 160 2.09 4.56 4.05
CA VAL A 160 3.29 5.40 4.20
C VAL A 160 4.52 4.69 3.67
N LEU A 161 4.74 3.42 4.04
CA LEU A 161 5.87 2.66 3.51
C LEU A 161 5.70 2.37 2.02
N LEU A 162 4.49 2.03 1.58
CA LEU A 162 4.20 1.80 0.16
C LEU A 162 4.54 3.01 -0.69
N VAL A 163 4.11 4.21 -0.31
CA VAL A 163 4.45 5.44 -1.04
C VAL A 163 5.95 5.63 -1.17
N ARG A 164 6.73 5.34 -0.13
CA ARG A 164 8.19 5.44 -0.19
C ARG A 164 8.77 4.45 -1.18
N VAL A 165 8.32 3.19 -1.16
CA VAL A 165 8.73 2.18 -2.14
C VAL A 165 8.34 2.61 -3.56
N LEU A 166 7.12 3.11 -3.77
CA LEU A 166 6.63 3.55 -5.08
C LEU A 166 7.42 4.74 -5.64
N MET A 167 7.93 5.64 -4.80
CA MET A 167 8.81 6.73 -5.25
C MET A 167 10.11 6.24 -5.88
N HIS A 168 10.58 5.02 -5.55
CA HIS A 168 11.77 4.43 -6.15
C HIS A 168 11.44 3.55 -7.36
N VAL A 169 10.33 2.81 -7.31
CA VAL A 169 9.95 1.86 -8.37
C VAL A 169 9.23 2.54 -9.54
N LEU A 170 8.44 3.58 -9.25
CA LEU A 170 7.62 4.32 -10.23
C LEU A 170 7.93 5.83 -10.18
N PRO A 171 9.16 6.24 -10.55
CA PRO A 171 9.62 7.63 -10.41
C PRO A 171 8.84 8.62 -11.29
N ASP A 172 8.23 8.16 -12.39
CA ASP A 172 7.40 9.00 -13.27
C ASP A 172 6.17 9.59 -12.57
N TYR A 173 5.82 9.07 -11.40
CA TYR A 173 4.70 9.51 -10.57
C TYR A 173 5.15 10.16 -9.25
N THR A 174 6.40 10.61 -9.15
CA THR A 174 6.97 11.15 -7.89
C THR A 174 6.14 12.28 -7.27
N GLU A 175 5.59 13.20 -8.07
CA GLU A 175 4.72 14.29 -7.58
C GLU A 175 3.43 13.74 -6.93
N CYS A 176 2.78 12.78 -7.59
CA CYS A 176 1.60 12.07 -7.11
C CYS A 176 1.86 11.33 -5.79
N TRP A 177 3.04 10.72 -5.66
CA TRP A 177 3.49 10.07 -4.43
C TRP A 177 3.78 11.07 -3.30
N ALA A 178 4.39 12.21 -3.63
CA ALA A 178 4.64 13.28 -2.67
C ALA A 178 3.33 13.87 -2.11
N GLU A 179 2.33 14.11 -2.95
CA GLU A 179 0.98 14.54 -2.54
C GLU A 179 0.33 13.52 -1.60
N SER A 180 0.41 12.24 -1.95
CA SER A 180 -0.12 11.14 -1.13
C SER A 180 0.58 11.07 0.24
N LYS A 181 1.91 11.22 0.26
CA LYS A 181 2.70 11.29 1.50
C LYS A 181 2.23 12.44 2.39
N GLN A 182 2.01 13.63 1.83
CA GLN A 182 1.51 14.78 2.58
C GLN A 182 0.08 14.57 3.10
N ALA A 183 -0.78 13.92 2.32
CA ALA A 183 -2.14 13.60 2.75
C ALA A 183 -2.15 12.71 4.01
N PHE A 184 -1.24 11.75 4.12
CA PHE A 184 -1.14 10.89 5.31
C PHE A 184 -0.63 11.61 6.57
N LEU A 185 0.03 12.77 6.43
CA LEU A 185 0.47 13.57 7.58
C LEU A 185 -0.66 14.40 8.19
N ARG A 186 -1.76 14.61 7.46
CA ARG A 186 -2.88 15.41 7.95
C ARG A 186 -3.61 14.71 9.10
N LYS A 187 -4.12 15.51 10.04
CA LYS A 187 -4.89 15.00 11.19
C LYS A 187 -6.18 14.32 10.74
N ASP A 188 -6.80 14.82 9.68
CA ASP A 188 -8.07 14.36 9.10
C ASP A 188 -7.89 13.26 8.03
N TRP A 189 -6.73 12.61 7.94
CA TRP A 189 -6.47 11.62 6.89
C TRP A 189 -7.51 10.49 6.82
N TYR A 190 -8.11 10.13 7.95
CA TYR A 190 -9.15 9.11 8.06
C TYR A 190 -10.46 9.50 7.37
N THR A 191 -10.77 10.81 7.26
CA THR A 191 -11.94 11.28 6.50
C THR A 191 -11.65 11.30 4.99
N MET A 192 -10.38 11.47 4.62
CA MET A 192 -9.93 11.46 3.23
C MET A 192 -9.75 10.05 2.67
N PHE A 193 -9.56 9.03 3.51
CA PHE A 193 -9.41 7.64 3.08
C PHE A 193 -10.72 6.86 3.28
N SER A 194 -11.54 6.80 2.22
CA SER A 194 -12.74 5.97 2.21
C SER A 194 -12.43 4.57 1.66
N PHE A 195 -12.91 3.55 2.37
CA PHE A 195 -12.92 2.17 1.89
C PHE A 195 -14.03 1.92 0.86
N GLU A 196 -15.00 2.82 0.78
CA GLU A 196 -16.21 2.68 -0.01
C GLU A 196 -15.94 2.88 -1.51
N THR A 197 -16.64 2.08 -2.32
CA THR A 197 -16.93 2.38 -3.73
C THR A 197 -17.89 3.56 -3.80
N GLU A 198 -17.58 4.52 -4.67
CA GLU A 198 -18.34 5.75 -4.93
C GLU A 198 -19.86 5.54 -4.95
N GLN A 199 -20.56 5.71 -3.82
CA GLN A 199 -21.99 6.04 -3.85
C GLN A 199 -22.40 7.13 -2.86
N VAL A 200 -21.61 7.45 -1.84
CA VAL A 200 -21.87 8.63 -1.01
C VAL A 200 -20.54 9.22 -0.57
N ILE A 201 -20.04 10.26 -1.25
CA ILE A 201 -19.29 11.38 -0.68
C ILE A 201 -18.99 12.37 -1.81
N SER A 202 -19.47 13.59 -1.59
CA SER A 202 -19.23 14.78 -2.41
C SER A 202 -17.75 15.18 -2.39
N LYS A 203 -17.20 15.46 -3.58
CA LYS A 203 -16.08 16.38 -3.90
C LYS A 203 -14.78 16.34 -3.06
N THR A 204 -14.33 15.20 -2.54
CA THR A 204 -12.90 15.05 -2.16
C THR A 204 -12.19 14.14 -3.15
N SER A 205 -11.63 14.78 -4.18
CA SER A 205 -10.70 14.20 -5.15
C SER A 205 -9.64 13.36 -4.43
N MET A 206 -9.29 12.20 -5.02
CA MET A 206 -8.04 11.51 -4.69
C MET A 206 -6.89 12.53 -4.68
N PRO A 207 -5.91 12.42 -3.75
CA PRO A 207 -4.71 13.25 -3.78
C PRO A 207 -4.04 13.20 -5.15
N CYS A 208 -4.11 12.05 -5.82
CA CYS A 208 -3.65 11.86 -7.18
C CYS A 208 -4.78 11.34 -8.07
N SER A 209 -5.33 12.22 -8.92
CA SER A 209 -6.34 11.88 -9.93
C SER A 209 -5.85 10.81 -10.91
N ARG A 210 -4.53 10.79 -11.18
CA ARG A 210 -3.86 9.82 -12.08
C ARG A 210 -3.84 8.38 -11.56
N LEU A 211 -4.09 8.15 -10.27
CA LEU A 211 -4.26 6.78 -9.74
C LEU A 211 -5.47 6.05 -10.32
N ARG A 212 -6.51 6.79 -10.75
CA ARG A 212 -7.66 6.21 -11.46
C ARG A 212 -7.30 5.80 -12.88
N ASP A 213 -6.50 6.61 -13.58
CA ASP A 213 -6.10 6.37 -14.97
C ASP A 213 -5.14 5.20 -15.12
N MET A 214 -4.39 4.87 -14.06
CA MET A 214 -3.50 3.71 -14.07
C MET A 214 -4.23 2.35 -14.11
N GLY A 215 -5.57 2.31 -13.95
CA GLY A 215 -6.38 1.11 -14.20
C GLY A 215 -6.61 0.80 -15.70
N GLY A 216 -6.16 1.68 -16.61
CA GLY A 216 -6.17 1.46 -18.04
C GLY A 216 -4.99 0.59 -18.50
N ALA A 217 -5.26 -0.34 -19.40
CA ALA A 217 -4.29 -1.27 -19.97
C ALA A 217 -2.99 -0.59 -20.41
N ILE A 218 -1.84 -1.15 -19.98
CA ILE A 218 -0.54 -0.78 -20.52
C ILE A 218 -0.44 -1.38 -21.93
N SER A 219 -0.47 -0.54 -22.95
CA SER A 219 0.15 -0.85 -24.24
C SER A 219 1.66 -0.75 -24.02
N LEU A 220 2.30 -1.90 -23.81
CA LEU A 220 3.75 -2.02 -23.78
C LEU A 220 4.26 -1.69 -25.20
N ARG A 221 4.61 -0.43 -25.46
CA ARG A 221 5.42 -0.11 -26.63
C ARG A 221 6.82 -0.65 -26.38
N ILE A 222 7.07 -1.83 -26.94
CA ILE A 222 8.41 -2.38 -27.13
C ILE A 222 9.16 -1.40 -28.04
N PRO A 223 10.24 -0.74 -27.58
CA PRO A 223 11.08 0.06 -28.46
C PRO A 223 12.02 -0.89 -29.22
N GLY A 224 11.82 -1.00 -30.53
CA GLY A 224 12.82 -1.58 -31.43
C GLY A 224 12.39 -2.85 -32.17
N THR A 225 11.51 -2.71 -33.15
CA THR A 225 11.73 -3.37 -34.45
C THR A 225 12.04 -2.27 -35.44
N GLY A 226 13.34 -1.98 -35.57
CA GLY A 226 13.83 -1.18 -36.67
C GLY A 226 13.66 -1.99 -37.94
N ASP A 227 12.67 -1.67 -38.76
CA ASP A 227 12.67 -2.05 -40.16
C ASP A 227 13.54 -1.04 -40.90
N GLY A 228 14.84 -1.33 -40.91
CA GLY A 228 15.79 -0.79 -41.84
C GLY A 228 15.99 -1.75 -43.01
N SER A 229 15.80 -1.21 -44.21
CA SER A 229 16.22 -1.72 -45.52
C SER A 229 15.41 -2.82 -46.19
N SER A 230 14.68 -2.40 -47.22
CA SER A 230 15.01 -2.84 -48.58
C SER A 230 14.75 -1.69 -49.54
N GLY A 231 15.83 -1.04 -49.95
CA GLY A 231 15.85 -0.17 -51.12
C GLY A 231 16.17 -0.97 -52.38
N SER A 232 15.43 -0.70 -53.43
CA SER A 232 15.74 -0.96 -54.85
C SER A 232 14.62 -0.27 -55.60
N GLY A 233 14.80 0.71 -56.46
CA GLY A 233 15.93 1.14 -57.27
C GLY A 233 15.29 1.66 -58.56
N ASP A 234 15.69 2.85 -58.99
CA ASP A 234 15.13 3.57 -60.14
C ASP A 234 15.10 2.73 -61.43
N TYR A 235 14.00 2.84 -62.21
CA TYR A 235 13.94 3.21 -63.63
C TYR A 235 12.48 3.33 -64.09
#